data_AF-A0A0G1HSI9-F1
#
_entry.id   AF-A0A0G1HSI9-F1
#
_cell.length_a   1.000
_cell.length_b   1.000
_cell.length_c   1.000
_cell.angle_alpha   90.00
_cell.angle_beta   90.00
_cell.angle_gamma   90.00
#
_symmetry.space_group_name_H-M   'P 1'
#
loop_
_entity.id
_entity.type
_entity.pdbx_description
1 polymer ?
#
loop_
_entity_poly.entity_id
_entity_poly.type
_entity_poly.pdbx_seq_one_letter_code
_entity_poly.pdbx_strand_id
1 'polypeptide(L)'
;MKKSNSIILFNKKQVRRIWNEGKELWYFSIIDVVAILTDSPRPRKYWNALKTKLKQEGSESSQKVGQLKLESPDGKKYLTDVADTETILRLIQSIPYGWQKLDMSE
;
A
#
# COMPACT_ATOMS: atom_id res chain seq x y z
N MET A 1 22.16 9.37 -12.66
CA MET A 1 20.86 9.37 -13.40
C MET A 1 19.74 9.57 -12.39
N LYS A 2 18.91 10.61 -12.49
CA LYS A 2 17.76 10.80 -11.60
C LYS A 2 16.76 9.67 -11.85
N LYS A 3 16.56 8.76 -10.89
CA LYS A 3 15.43 7.82 -10.92
C LYS A 3 14.15 8.65 -10.76
N SER A 4 13.41 8.84 -11.84
CA SER A 4 12.16 9.60 -11.83
C SER A 4 11.10 8.85 -11.03
N ASN A 5 10.39 9.55 -10.14
CA ASN A 5 9.16 9.07 -9.49
C ASN A 5 8.07 8.88 -10.57
N SER A 6 8.22 7.83 -11.37
CA SER A 6 7.32 7.48 -12.46
C SER A 6 6.23 6.58 -11.92
N ILE A 7 5.00 6.84 -12.32
CA ILE A 7 3.84 6.04 -11.96
C ILE A 7 3.89 4.72 -12.74
N ILE A 8 3.65 3.58 -12.08
CA ILE A 8 3.43 2.29 -12.76
C ILE A 8 1.92 2.06 -12.85
N LEU A 9 1.46 1.67 -14.04
CA LEU A 9 0.09 1.27 -14.28
C LEU A 9 -0.09 -0.21 -13.90
N PHE A 10 -0.97 -0.50 -12.95
CA PHE A 10 -1.35 -1.87 -12.58
C PHE A 10 -2.87 -1.97 -12.64
N ASN A 11 -3.41 -2.88 -13.47
CA ASN A 11 -4.85 -3.02 -13.72
C ASN A 11 -5.58 -1.69 -14.06
N LYS A 12 -4.99 -0.87 -14.95
CA LYS A 12 -5.47 0.49 -15.33
C LYS A 12 -5.53 1.51 -14.18
N LYS A 13 -5.08 1.15 -12.98
CA LYS A 13 -4.98 2.02 -11.81
C LYS A 13 -3.50 2.35 -11.55
N GLN A 14 -3.26 3.53 -10.98
CA GLN A 14 -1.91 4.02 -10.72
C GLN A 14 -1.48 3.67 -9.29
N VAL A 15 -0.29 3.10 -9.12
CA VAL A 15 0.33 2.91 -7.80
C VAL A 15 1.39 4.00 -7.59
N ARG A 16 1.19 4.84 -6.56
CA ARG A 16 2.19 5.84 -6.19
C ARG A 16 3.41 5.15 -5.60
N ARG A 17 4.59 5.57 -6.05
CA ARG A 17 5.88 5.08 -5.55
C ARG A 17 6.89 6.20 -5.36
N ILE A 18 7.86 5.95 -4.50
CA ILE A 18 8.98 6.85 -4.25
C ILE A 18 10.28 6.05 -4.16
N TRP A 19 11.33 6.57 -4.79
CA TRP A 19 12.67 6.01 -4.64
C TRP A 19 13.28 6.51 -3.33
N ASN A 20 13.78 5.58 -2.51
CA ASN A 20 14.57 5.92 -1.33
C ASN A 20 16.05 5.74 -1.65
N GLU A 21 16.80 6.84 -1.69
CA GLU A 21 18.24 6.80 -2.02
C GLU A 21 19.07 6.12 -0.94
N GLY A 22 18.76 6.33 0.34
CA GLY A 22 19.54 5.76 1.45
C GLY A 22 19.46 4.24 1.58
N LYS A 23 18.37 3.64 1.09
CA LYS A 23 18.18 2.18 1.06
C LYS A 23 18.29 1.56 -0.32
N GLU A 24 18.39 2.38 -1.36
CA GLU A 24 18.33 1.97 -2.76
C GLU A 24 17.12 1.08 -3.10
N LEU A 25 15.94 1.44 -2.58
CA LEU A 25 14.70 0.68 -2.78
C LEU A 25 13.55 1.57 -3.24
N TRP A 26 12.63 0.97 -4.00
CA TRP A 26 11.32 1.54 -4.28
C TRP A 26 10.37 1.26 -3.14
N TYR A 27 9.68 2.30 -2.68
CA TYR A 27 8.57 2.22 -1.76
C TYR A 27 7.26 2.51 -2.48
N PHE A 28 6.22 1.75 -2.17
CA PHE A 28 4.92 1.81 -2.83
C PHE A 28 3.84 2.15 -1.81
N SER A 29 2.83 2.92 -2.23
CA SER A 29 1.64 3.22 -1.44
C SER A 29 0.82 1.95 -1.17
N ILE A 30 0.71 1.56 0.10
CA ILE A 30 -0.06 0.35 0.48
C ILE A 30 -1.54 0.53 0.17
N ILE A 31 -2.09 1.74 0.41
CA ILE A 31 -3.51 2.03 0.16
C ILE A 31 -3.83 1.89 -1.33
N ASP A 32 -2.93 2.30 -2.22
CA ASP A 32 -3.15 2.17 -3.67
C ASP A 32 -3.15 0.70 -4.08
N VAL A 33 -2.19 -0.09 -3.58
CA VAL A 33 -2.13 -1.54 -3.83
C VAL A 33 -3.40 -2.24 -3.32
N VAL A 34 -3.84 -1.93 -2.10
CA VAL A 34 -5.10 -2.46 -1.54
C VAL A 34 -6.30 -2.07 -2.42
N ALA A 35 -6.39 -0.82 -2.86
CA ALA A 35 -7.49 -0.35 -3.72
C ALA A 35 -7.55 -1.06 -5.08
N ILE A 36 -6.42 -1.56 -5.59
CA ILE A 36 -6.37 -2.29 -6.85
C ILE A 36 -6.74 -3.76 -6.66
N LEU A 37 -6.28 -4.38 -5.58
CA LEU A 37 -6.47 -5.82 -5.36
C LEU A 37 -7.85 -6.18 -4.80
N THR A 38 -8.46 -5.24 -4.09
CA THR A 38 -9.73 -5.47 -3.40
C THR A 38 -10.91 -4.80 -4.09
N ASP A 39 -10.65 -3.86 -5.02
CA ASP A 39 -11.66 -2.94 -5.58
C ASP A 39 -12.54 -2.26 -4.51
N SER A 40 -12.07 -2.19 -3.26
CA SER A 40 -12.83 -1.63 -2.15
C SER A 40 -13.10 -0.14 -2.37
N PRO A 41 -14.34 0.34 -2.12
CA PRO A 41 -14.62 1.78 -2.12
C PRO A 41 -13.97 2.50 -0.93
N ARG A 42 -13.50 1.76 0.08
CA ARG A 42 -12.90 2.28 1.32
C ARG A 42 -11.54 1.62 1.61
N PRO A 43 -10.55 1.74 0.71
CA PRO A 43 -9.27 1.00 0.80
C PRO A 43 -8.48 1.34 2.06
N ARG A 44 -8.64 2.56 2.61
CA ARG A 44 -8.04 2.95 3.89
C ARG A 44 -8.65 2.20 5.07
N LYS A 45 -9.99 2.02 5.11
CA LYS A 45 -10.66 1.24 6.18
C LYS A 45 -10.23 -0.22 6.09
N TYR A 46 -10.21 -0.76 4.87
CA TYR A 46 -9.70 -2.11 4.60
C TYR A 46 -8.25 -2.28 5.11
N TRP A 47 -7.36 -1.38 4.73
CA TRP A 47 -5.96 -1.42 5.15
C TRP A 47 -5.82 -1.39 6.67
N ASN A 48 -6.57 -0.52 7.36
CA ASN A 48 -6.53 -0.46 8.82
C ASN A 48 -6.98 -1.79 9.47
N ALA A 49 -8.02 -2.43 8.94
CA ALA A 49 -8.48 -3.73 9.43
C ALA A 49 -7.42 -4.82 9.19
N LEU A 50 -6.84 -4.89 7.98
CA LEU A 50 -5.77 -5.82 7.66
C LEU A 50 -4.54 -5.60 8.55
N LYS A 51 -4.14 -4.35 8.75
CA LYS A 51 -3.01 -3.97 9.61
C LYS A 51 -3.23 -4.41 11.06
N THR A 52 -4.44 -4.26 11.59
CA THR A 52 -4.79 -4.74 12.94
C THR A 52 -4.71 -6.26 13.03
N LYS A 53 -5.27 -6.98 12.04
CA LYS A 53 -5.21 -8.44 11.99
C LYS A 53 -3.76 -8.94 11.93
N LEU A 54 -2.94 -8.38 11.04
CA LEU A 54 -1.52 -8.76 10.91
C LEU A 54 -0.74 -8.51 12.20
N LYS A 55 -1.06 -7.45 12.95
CA LYS A 55 -0.45 -7.18 14.26
C LYS A 55 -0.87 -8.22 15.31
N GLN A 56 -2.15 -8.60 15.33
CA GLN A 56 -2.65 -9.62 16.25
C GLN A 56 -2.04 -11.01 15.98
N GLU A 57 -1.80 -11.33 14.71
CA GLU A 57 -1.14 -12.57 14.27
C GLU A 57 0.39 -12.55 14.47
N GLY A 58 0.97 -11.43 14.92
CA GLY A 58 2.42 -11.30 15.10
C GLY A 58 3.21 -11.24 13.78
N SER A 59 2.57 -10.88 12.67
CA SER A 59 3.22 -10.83 11.36
C SER A 59 4.28 -9.73 11.29
N GLU A 60 5.51 -10.10 10.93
CA GLU A 60 6.63 -9.17 10.70
C GLU A 60 6.32 -8.10 9.65
N SER A 61 5.44 -8.41 8.70
CA SER A 61 5.06 -7.49 7.62
C SER A 61 4.37 -6.24 8.16
N SER A 62 3.65 -6.36 9.29
CA SER A 62 3.02 -5.21 9.96
C SER A 62 4.03 -4.24 10.59
N GLN A 63 5.25 -4.73 10.87
CA GLN A 63 6.33 -3.96 11.49
C GLN A 63 7.24 -3.29 10.46
N LYS A 64 7.25 -3.78 9.21
CA LYS A 64 8.08 -3.26 8.10
C LYS A 64 7.41 -2.13 7.30
N VAL A 65 6.24 -1.66 7.73
CA VAL A 65 5.53 -0.54 7.11
C VAL A 65 6.14 0.80 7.55
N GLY A 66 6.57 1.60 6.58
CA GLY A 66 7.04 2.97 6.80
C GLY A 66 5.97 4.01 6.47
N GLN A 67 6.27 5.28 6.73
CA GLN A 67 5.43 6.40 6.29
C GLN A 67 6.27 7.44 5.53
N LEU A 68 5.85 7.76 4.32
CA LEU A 68 6.49 8.78 3.48
C LEU A 68 5.46 9.75 2.92
N LYS A 69 5.89 10.98 2.63
CA LYS A 69 5.05 11.98 1.96
C LYS A 69 4.97 11.65 0.47
N LEU A 70 3.78 11.24 0.02
CA LEU A 70 3.47 10.98 -1.38
C LEU A 70 2.54 12.07 -1.91
N GLU A 71 2.73 12.42 -3.18
CA GLU A 71 1.84 13.33 -3.89
C GLU A 71 0.49 12.65 -4.16
N SER A 72 -0.59 13.40 -4.01
CA SER A 72 -1.97 12.99 -4.23
C SER A 72 -2.49 13.61 -5.53
N PRO A 73 -3.60 13.13 -6.13
CA PRO A 73 -4.15 13.69 -7.37
C PRO A 73 -4.46 15.20 -7.33
N ASP A 74 -4.65 15.76 -6.13
CA ASP A 74 -4.84 17.19 -5.89
C ASP A 74 -3.51 17.99 -5.83
N GLY A 75 -2.38 17.35 -6.14
CA GLY A 75 -1.04 17.95 -6.13
C GLY A 75 -0.44 18.14 -4.73
N LYS A 76 -1.17 17.80 -3.68
CA LYS A 76 -0.70 17.94 -2.29
C LYS A 76 0.04 16.69 -1.85
N LYS A 77 0.99 16.85 -0.92
CA LYS A 77 1.76 15.74 -0.35
C LYS A 77 1.19 15.32 1.00
N TYR A 78 0.85 14.05 1.14
CA TYR A 78 0.29 13.48 2.36
C TYR A 78 1.14 12.34 2.89
N LEU A 79 1.21 12.25 4.22
CA LEU A 79 1.85 11.12 4.89
C LEU A 79 1.06 9.84 4.59
N THR A 80 1.73 8.88 3.97
CA THR A 80 1.12 7.66 3.43
C THR A 80 1.90 6.45 3.91
N ASP A 81 1.19 5.40 4.33
CA ASP A 81 1.78 4.10 4.65
C ASP A 81 2.38 3.49 3.38
N VAL A 82 3.67 3.19 3.43
CA VAL A 82 4.45 2.67 2.31
C VAL A 82 5.25 1.44 2.69
N ALA A 83 5.52 0.59 1.71
CA ALA A 83 6.29 -0.64 1.87
C ALA A 83 7.18 -0.88 0.64
N ASP A 84 8.29 -1.58 0.83
CA ASP A 84 9.13 -2.05 -0.27
C ASP A 84 8.49 -3.23 -1.01
N THR A 85 9.10 -3.67 -2.12
CA THR A 85 8.58 -4.75 -2.95
C THR A 85 8.33 -6.04 -2.17
N GLU A 86 9.27 -6.46 -1.31
CA GLU A 86 9.13 -7.70 -0.54
C GLU A 86 7.93 -7.63 0.40
N THR A 87 7.83 -6.54 1.16
CA THR A 87 6.73 -6.32 2.11
C THR A 87 5.39 -6.22 1.38
N ILE A 88 5.34 -5.56 0.22
CA ILE A 88 4.13 -5.53 -0.62
C ILE A 88 3.74 -6.95 -1.04
N LEU A 89 4.66 -7.77 -1.58
CA LEU A 89 4.33 -9.12 -2.00
C LEU A 89 3.78 -9.98 -0.85
N ARG A 90 4.34 -9.87 0.36
CA ARG A 90 3.80 -10.53 1.56
C ARG A 90 2.41 -10.03 1.91
N LEU A 91 2.17 -8.72 1.85
CA LEU A 91 0.84 -8.15 2.09
C LEU A 91 -0.20 -8.66 1.08
N ILE A 92 0.16 -8.79 -0.19
CA ILE A 92 -0.71 -9.35 -1.23
C ILE A 92 -1.12 -10.79 -0.87
N GLN A 93 -0.16 -11.61 -0.43
CA GLN A 93 -0.44 -12.98 -0.01
C GLN A 93 -1.33 -13.05 1.24
N SER A 94 -1.31 -12.03 2.10
CA SER A 94 -2.16 -11.95 3.29
C SER A 94 -3.59 -11.47 3.01
N ILE A 95 -3.87 -10.94 1.81
CA ILE A 95 -5.23 -10.53 1.41
C ILE A 95 -6.00 -11.79 0.99
N PRO A 96 -7.01 -12.24 1.77
CA PRO A 96 -7.72 -13.46 1.44
C PRO A 96 -8.73 -13.18 0.32
N TYR A 97 -8.87 -14.12 -0.63
CA TYR A 97 -9.79 -13.99 -1.76
C TYR A 97 -11.24 -13.60 -1.37
N GLY A 98 -11.72 -14.04 -0.21
CA GLY A 98 -13.07 -13.74 0.28
C GLY A 98 -13.31 -12.31 0.77
N TRP A 99 -12.26 -11.50 0.97
CA TRP A 99 -12.38 -10.15 1.51
C TRP A 99 -12.66 -9.09 0.44
N GLN A 100 -12.62 -9.46 -0.83
CA GLN A 100 -12.91 -8.56 -1.96
C GLN A 100 -14.35 -8.00 -1.98
N LYS A 101 -15.27 -8.55 -1.16
CA LYS A 101 -16.69 -8.15 -1.15
C LYS A 101 -17.23 -7.64 0.18
N LEU A 102 -16.43 -7.63 1.24
CA LEU A 102 -16.89 -7.12 2.53
C LEU A 102 -16.83 -5.60 2.49
N ASP A 103 -17.98 -4.97 2.17
CA ASP A 103 -18.22 -3.61 2.63
C ASP A 103 -18.10 -3.66 4.15
N MET A 104 -17.01 -3.11 4.68
CA MET A 104 -16.86 -2.88 6.11
C MET A 104 -17.79 -1.74 6.51
N SER A 105 -19.08 -1.89 6.27
CA SER A 105 -20.16 -1.00 6.69
C SER A 105 -20.77 -1.53 7.98
N GLU A 106 -19.92 -1.72 8.98
CA GLU A 106 -20.29 -1.62 10.39
C GLU A 106 -19.25 -0.73 11.08
#